data_AF-A0A532D8Y6-F1
#
_entry.id   AF-A0A532D8Y6-F1
#
_cell.length_a   1.000
_cell.length_b   1.000
_cell.length_c   1.000
_cell.angle_alpha   90.00
_cell.angle_beta   90.00
_cell.angle_gamma   90.00
#
_symmetry.space_group_name_H-M   'P 1'
#
loop_
_entity.id
_entity.type
_entity.pdbx_description
1 polymer ?
#
loop_
_entity_poly.entity_id
_entity_poly.type
_entity_poly.pdbx_seq_one_letter_code
_entity_poly.pdbx_strand_id
1 'polypeptide(L)'
;MWRQDKKEELSSSEQEGQEVTMVTTNTTIADGTGDISAFVGKGVEFKGTITYSGTVRIDGRLDGEIHTDGVLLIGEEAIIEAKITAGTIVCKGKITGDVIAKDSVKLRAPAIMNGSVKSPVLSMEDGVLFNGALEMTQGAHEIHRDISPQPIGVLMPPVLKRANG
;
A
#
# COMPACT_ATOMS: atom_id res chain seq x y z
N MET A 1 -65.57 4.09 -7.03
CA MET A 1 -65.05 3.50 -5.78
C MET A 1 -64.18 2.31 -6.15
N TRP A 2 -62.98 2.25 -5.57
CA TRP A 2 -61.87 1.35 -5.89
C TRP A 2 -62.24 -0.14 -5.72
N ARG A 3 -61.76 -1.02 -6.62
CA ARG A 3 -60.69 -2.04 -6.44
C ARG A 3 -60.90 -2.97 -5.22
N GLN A 4 -61.11 -4.28 -5.46
CA GLN A 4 -60.07 -5.34 -5.46
C GLN A 4 -59.59 -5.56 -4.01
N ASP A 5 -59.72 -6.74 -3.39
CA ASP A 5 -58.92 -7.93 -3.68
C ASP A 5 -59.54 -9.15 -2.98
N LYS A 6 -59.48 -10.29 -3.67
CA LYS A 6 -59.89 -11.61 -3.17
C LYS A 6 -58.63 -12.38 -2.81
N LYS A 7 -58.54 -12.71 -1.51
CA LYS A 7 -57.93 -13.88 -0.85
C LYS A 7 -56.49 -14.22 -1.24
N GLU A 8 -55.53 -14.09 -0.33
CA GLU A 8 -55.31 -15.01 0.81
C GLU A 8 -55.24 -16.48 0.40
N GLU A 9 -54.15 -17.10 0.84
CA GLU A 9 -53.97 -18.46 1.36
C GLU A 9 -52.49 -18.79 1.10
N LEU A 10 -51.65 -19.30 2.00
CA LEU A 10 -51.65 -19.94 3.33
C LEU A 10 -50.13 -20.20 3.55
N SER A 11 -49.51 -20.42 4.70
CA SER A 11 -49.86 -20.51 6.11
C SER A 11 -48.52 -20.75 6.83
N SER A 12 -48.43 -20.30 8.08
CA SER A 12 -47.70 -20.95 9.19
C SER A 12 -46.18 -21.13 9.06
N SER A 13 -45.37 -20.98 10.10
CA SER A 13 -45.62 -20.93 11.55
C SER A 13 -44.33 -20.45 12.23
N GLU A 14 -44.54 -19.76 13.35
CA GLU A 14 -43.73 -19.73 14.58
C GLU A 14 -42.25 -20.15 14.51
N GLN A 15 -41.35 -19.28 15.00
CA GLN A 15 -40.48 -19.65 16.13
C GLN A 15 -40.19 -18.47 17.06
N GLU A 16 -40.10 -18.86 18.32
CA GLU A 16 -40.04 -18.12 19.58
C GLU A 16 -38.65 -17.55 19.86
N GLY A 17 -38.52 -16.78 20.95
CA GLY A 17 -37.41 -15.86 21.21
C GLY A 17 -36.01 -16.47 21.35
N GLN A 18 -35.01 -15.65 21.03
CA GLN A 18 -33.71 -15.74 21.65
C GLN A 18 -33.07 -14.36 21.76
N GLU A 19 -33.03 -13.86 23.00
CA GLU A 19 -32.14 -12.80 23.46
C GLU A 19 -30.72 -13.37 23.61
N VAL A 20 -29.72 -12.50 23.41
CA VAL A 20 -28.25 -12.66 23.54
C VAL A 20 -27.60 -13.67 22.57
N THR A 21 -26.49 -13.35 21.88
CA THR A 21 -25.28 -12.70 22.37
C THR A 21 -24.62 -11.88 21.27
N MET A 22 -24.13 -10.70 21.65
CA MET A 22 -23.16 -9.93 20.90
C MET A 22 -22.01 -10.83 20.43
N VAL A 23 -21.93 -11.12 19.13
CA VAL A 23 -20.66 -11.60 18.57
C VAL A 23 -19.85 -10.36 18.21
N THR A 24 -19.27 -9.79 19.26
CA THR A 24 -18.02 -9.05 19.18
C THR A 24 -17.02 -9.92 18.42
N THR A 25 -16.87 -9.67 17.13
CA THR A 25 -15.57 -9.85 16.50
C THR A 25 -14.96 -8.48 16.37
N ASN A 26 -14.52 -7.97 17.53
CA ASN A 26 -13.45 -6.98 17.56
C ASN A 26 -12.26 -7.62 16.84
N THR A 27 -12.14 -7.37 15.55
CA THR A 27 -10.83 -7.26 14.92
C THR A 27 -10.54 -5.77 14.80
N THR A 28 -10.40 -5.16 15.97
CA THR A 28 -9.64 -3.93 16.14
C THR A 28 -8.19 -4.30 15.91
N ILE A 29 -7.74 -4.24 14.65
CA ILE A 29 -6.31 -4.15 14.39
C ILE A 29 -5.98 -2.68 14.55
N ALA A 30 -5.39 -2.38 15.70
CA ALA A 30 -4.90 -1.06 16.04
C ALA A 30 -3.69 -0.68 15.17
N ASP A 31 -3.55 0.64 15.02
CA ASP A 31 -2.31 1.40 14.89
C ASP A 31 -1.76 1.66 13.48
N GLY A 32 -2.07 2.87 13.00
CA GLY A 32 -1.52 3.48 11.79
C GLY A 32 -2.54 4.34 11.05
N THR A 33 -2.71 5.58 11.49
CA THR A 33 -3.58 6.60 10.89
C THR A 33 -3.41 6.67 9.36
N GLY A 34 -4.41 6.18 8.64
CA GLY A 34 -4.50 6.25 7.19
C GLY A 34 -5.78 5.58 6.78
N ASP A 35 -6.84 6.37 6.61
CA ASP A 35 -8.13 5.90 6.10
C ASP A 35 -7.90 5.17 4.77
N ILE A 36 -7.89 3.84 4.81
CA ILE A 36 -7.83 3.02 3.59
C ILE A 36 -9.16 3.21 2.90
N SER A 37 -9.16 3.98 1.81
CA SER A 37 -10.37 4.38 1.10
C SER A 37 -10.98 3.24 0.28
N ALA A 38 -10.17 2.27 -0.15
CA ALA A 38 -10.69 1.03 -0.73
C ALA A 38 -9.76 -0.16 -0.47
N PHE A 39 -10.38 -1.33 -0.30
CA PHE A 39 -9.70 -2.61 -0.16
C PHE A 39 -10.26 -3.59 -1.19
N VAL A 40 -9.39 -4.16 -2.00
CA VAL A 40 -9.71 -5.23 -2.95
C VAL A 40 -9.16 -6.53 -2.38
N GLY A 41 -10.06 -7.44 -2.01
CA GLY A 41 -9.69 -8.72 -1.39
C GLY A 41 -9.29 -9.80 -2.40
N LYS A 42 -8.68 -10.86 -1.86
CA LYS A 42 -8.23 -12.04 -2.61
C LYS A 42 -9.37 -12.70 -3.38
N GLY A 43 -9.10 -13.03 -4.65
CA GLY A 43 -10.07 -13.63 -5.56
C GLY A 43 -10.99 -12.64 -6.28
N VAL A 44 -10.80 -11.34 -6.10
CA VAL A 44 -11.46 -10.33 -6.92
C VAL A 44 -10.66 -10.16 -8.23
N GLU A 45 -11.35 -10.33 -9.35
CA GLU A 45 -10.87 -9.96 -10.67
C GLU A 45 -11.53 -8.65 -11.08
N PHE A 46 -10.74 -7.60 -11.24
CA PHE A 46 -11.20 -6.32 -11.75
C PHE A 46 -10.76 -6.14 -13.19
N LYS A 47 -11.71 -5.77 -14.07
CA LYS A 47 -11.44 -5.42 -15.47
C LYS A 47 -12.01 -4.06 -15.81
N GLY A 48 -11.14 -3.12 -16.20
CA GLY A 48 -11.54 -1.79 -16.64
C GLY A 48 -10.67 -0.67 -16.08
N THR A 49 -11.23 0.53 -15.97
CA THR A 49 -10.53 1.70 -15.44
C THR A 49 -10.99 2.01 -14.02
N ILE A 50 -10.05 2.13 -13.09
CA ILE A 50 -10.30 2.56 -11.71
C ILE A 50 -9.73 3.97 -11.54
N THR A 51 -10.56 4.89 -11.04
CA THR A 51 -10.10 6.21 -10.60
C THR A 51 -10.51 6.40 -9.15
N TYR A 52 -9.54 6.67 -8.27
CA TYR A 52 -9.81 6.92 -6.86
C TYR A 52 -8.77 7.89 -6.27
N SER A 53 -9.14 8.55 -5.19
CA SER A 53 -8.22 9.38 -4.39
C SER A 53 -8.09 8.80 -2.97
N GLY A 54 -6.89 8.87 -2.40
CA GLY A 54 -6.58 8.33 -1.08
C GLY A 54 -5.72 7.07 -1.12
N THR A 55 -5.84 6.22 -0.11
CA THR A 55 -5.01 5.01 0.06
C THR A 55 -5.82 3.77 -0.31
N VAL A 56 -5.37 3.00 -1.29
CA VAL A 56 -6.03 1.75 -1.67
C VAL A 56 -5.08 0.59 -1.56
N ARG A 57 -5.63 -0.53 -1.10
CA ARG A 57 -4.94 -1.79 -1.01
C ARG A 57 -5.56 -2.82 -1.94
N ILE A 58 -4.73 -3.45 -2.77
CA ILE A 58 -5.14 -4.44 -3.75
C ILE A 58 -4.44 -5.76 -3.47
N ASP A 59 -5.20 -6.75 -3.07
CA ASP A 59 -4.80 -8.14 -2.90
C ASP A 59 -5.64 -8.99 -3.88
N GLY A 60 -5.40 -8.92 -5.19
CA GLY A 60 -6.23 -9.60 -6.18
C GLY A 60 -5.66 -9.52 -7.60
N ARG A 61 -6.49 -9.87 -8.60
CA ARG A 61 -6.10 -9.75 -10.01
C ARG A 61 -6.74 -8.52 -10.63
N LEU A 62 -5.93 -7.68 -11.26
CA LEU A 62 -6.39 -6.44 -11.86
C LEU A 62 -5.89 -6.35 -13.29
N ASP A 63 -6.81 -6.13 -14.22
CA ASP A 63 -6.55 -5.93 -15.63
C ASP A 63 -7.19 -4.61 -16.09
N GLY A 64 -6.39 -3.72 -16.71
CA GLY A 64 -6.89 -2.44 -17.22
C GLY A 64 -6.04 -1.22 -16.83
N GLU A 65 -6.64 -0.20 -16.24
CA GLU A 65 -5.95 1.08 -15.96
C GLU A 65 -6.32 1.64 -14.59
N ILE A 66 -5.31 2.00 -13.79
CA ILE A 66 -5.49 2.56 -12.45
C ILE A 66 -5.02 4.01 -12.45
N HIS A 67 -5.87 4.91 -11.98
CA HIS A 67 -5.54 6.31 -11.76
C HIS A 67 -5.78 6.69 -10.31
N THR A 68 -4.72 7.13 -9.65
CA THR A 68 -4.80 7.69 -8.31
C THR A 68 -3.75 8.78 -8.09
N ASP A 69 -4.06 9.69 -7.19
CA ASP A 69 -3.13 10.71 -6.70
C ASP A 69 -2.45 10.28 -5.41
N GLY A 70 -2.99 9.26 -4.74
CA GLY A 70 -2.61 8.87 -3.39
C GLY A 70 -1.64 7.69 -3.36
N VAL A 71 -1.86 6.82 -2.37
CA VAL A 71 -0.99 5.67 -2.09
C VAL A 71 -1.64 4.40 -2.61
N LEU A 72 -0.93 3.66 -3.44
CA LEU A 72 -1.33 2.34 -3.91
C LEU A 72 -0.49 1.27 -3.23
N LEU A 73 -1.15 0.41 -2.45
CA LEU A 73 -0.55 -0.77 -1.83
C LEU A 73 -0.96 -2.01 -2.61
N ILE A 74 0.03 -2.78 -3.06
CA ILE A 74 -0.17 -4.02 -3.79
C ILE A 74 0.30 -5.16 -2.88
N GLY A 75 -0.63 -6.06 -2.58
CA GLY A 75 -0.40 -7.26 -1.77
C GLY A 75 0.55 -8.26 -2.43
N GLU A 76 1.00 -9.24 -1.66
CA GLU A 76 1.95 -10.27 -2.13
C GLU A 76 1.33 -11.23 -3.17
N GLU A 77 0.05 -11.58 -3.01
CA GLU A 77 -0.69 -12.46 -3.93
C GLU A 77 -1.30 -11.70 -5.12
N ALA A 78 -1.07 -10.39 -5.21
CA ALA A 78 -1.69 -9.56 -6.24
C ALA A 78 -0.99 -9.75 -7.60
N ILE A 79 -1.79 -9.86 -8.66
CA ILE A 79 -1.34 -9.95 -10.05
C ILE A 79 -1.96 -8.78 -10.81
N ILE A 80 -1.14 -7.80 -11.17
CA ILE A 80 -1.61 -6.61 -11.87
C ILE A 80 -1.08 -6.62 -13.30
N GLU A 81 -2.00 -6.61 -14.26
CA GLU A 81 -1.78 -6.54 -15.70
C GLU A 81 -2.41 -5.23 -16.22
N ALA A 82 -1.79 -4.10 -15.92
CA ALA A 82 -2.44 -2.80 -16.10
C ALA A 82 -1.45 -1.65 -16.25
N LYS A 83 -1.94 -0.53 -16.81
CA LYS A 83 -1.25 0.75 -16.70
C LYS A 83 -1.63 1.41 -15.37
N ILE A 84 -0.63 1.69 -14.53
CA ILE A 84 -0.83 2.26 -13.19
C ILE A 84 -0.30 3.69 -13.19
N THR A 85 -1.15 4.65 -12.85
CA THR A 85 -0.75 6.03 -12.56
C THR A 85 -1.08 6.33 -11.11
N ALA A 86 -0.06 6.53 -10.27
CA ALA A 86 -0.22 6.74 -8.83
C ALA A 86 0.72 7.81 -8.29
N GLY A 87 0.45 8.34 -7.09
CA GLY A 87 1.38 9.18 -6.35
C GLY A 87 2.53 8.36 -5.79
N THR A 88 2.23 7.59 -4.75
CA THR A 88 3.16 6.65 -4.11
C THR A 88 2.73 5.22 -4.36
N ILE A 89 3.67 4.34 -4.71
CA ILE A 89 3.38 2.93 -4.97
C ILE A 89 4.21 2.05 -4.05
N VAL A 90 3.55 1.12 -3.36
CA VAL A 90 4.20 0.08 -2.56
C VAL A 90 3.83 -1.28 -3.13
N CYS A 91 4.80 -1.97 -3.72
CA CYS A 91 4.57 -3.25 -4.39
C CYS A 91 5.18 -4.40 -3.60
N LYS A 92 4.36 -5.40 -3.25
CA LYS A 92 4.83 -6.70 -2.71
C LYS A 92 4.57 -7.89 -3.64
N GLY A 93 3.72 -7.72 -4.65
CA GLY A 93 3.29 -8.79 -5.55
C GLY A 93 3.86 -8.70 -6.96
N LYS A 94 3.11 -9.25 -7.93
CA LYS A 94 3.52 -9.30 -9.34
C LYS A 94 2.84 -8.20 -10.17
N ILE A 95 3.64 -7.43 -10.88
CA ILE A 95 3.17 -6.36 -11.77
C ILE A 95 3.69 -6.61 -13.18
N THR A 96 2.80 -6.52 -14.16
CA THR A 96 3.09 -6.60 -15.58
C THR A 96 2.45 -5.39 -16.27
N GLY A 97 3.24 -4.46 -16.79
CA GLY A 97 2.70 -3.29 -17.48
C GLY A 97 3.49 -2.00 -17.27
N ASP A 98 2.88 -0.88 -17.62
CA ASP A 98 3.46 0.45 -17.47
C ASP A 98 3.08 1.05 -16.12
N VAL A 99 4.06 1.43 -15.32
CA VAL A 99 3.86 2.05 -14.01
C VAL A 99 4.40 3.47 -14.02
N ILE A 100 3.54 4.43 -13.70
CA ILE A 100 3.83 5.85 -13.65
C ILE A 100 3.57 6.32 -12.21
N ALA A 101 4.64 6.58 -11.46
CA ALA A 101 4.57 7.16 -10.14
C ALA A 101 4.98 8.62 -10.17
N LYS A 102 4.17 9.50 -9.56
CA LYS A 102 4.47 10.93 -9.46
C LYS A 102 5.46 11.24 -8.34
N ASP A 103 5.46 10.46 -7.27
CA ASP A 103 6.21 10.77 -6.04
C ASP A 103 7.30 9.73 -5.76
N SER A 104 6.91 8.48 -5.44
CA SER A 104 7.88 7.46 -5.07
C SER A 104 7.37 6.03 -5.28
N VAL A 105 8.26 5.13 -5.70
CA VAL A 105 7.99 3.69 -5.86
C VAL A 105 8.83 2.91 -4.86
N LYS A 106 8.18 2.05 -4.07
CA LYS A 106 8.80 1.16 -3.10
C LYS A 106 8.48 -0.28 -3.46
N LEU A 107 9.47 -1.01 -3.97
CA LEU A 107 9.36 -2.43 -4.21
C LEU A 107 9.87 -3.18 -2.98
N ARG A 108 9.02 -4.03 -2.42
CA ARG A 108 9.25 -4.86 -1.23
C ARG A 108 9.36 -6.31 -1.68
N ALA A 109 10.26 -7.10 -1.10
CA ALA A 109 10.35 -8.51 -1.47
C ALA A 109 9.10 -9.31 -1.01
N PRO A 110 8.64 -10.32 -1.77
CA PRO A 110 9.19 -10.85 -3.04
C PRO A 110 8.51 -10.26 -4.30
N ALA A 111 8.48 -8.93 -4.45
CA ALA A 111 7.86 -8.32 -5.63
C ALA A 111 8.56 -8.70 -6.95
N ILE A 112 7.74 -8.95 -7.97
CA ILE A 112 8.20 -9.23 -9.34
C ILE A 112 7.59 -8.19 -10.25
N MET A 113 8.42 -7.43 -10.95
CA MET A 113 7.98 -6.37 -11.83
C MET A 113 8.48 -6.60 -13.25
N ASN A 114 7.56 -6.66 -14.21
CA ASN A 114 7.85 -6.80 -15.63
C ASN A 114 7.23 -5.63 -16.40
N GLY A 115 8.03 -4.80 -17.06
CA GLY A 115 7.53 -3.71 -17.89
C GLY A 115 8.29 -2.39 -17.74
N SER A 116 7.62 -1.28 -18.05
CA SER A 116 8.23 0.05 -18.02
C SER A 116 7.81 0.83 -16.78
N VAL A 117 8.76 1.43 -16.06
CA VAL A 117 8.50 2.22 -14.86
C VAL A 117 8.99 3.64 -15.03
N LYS A 118 8.12 4.60 -14.72
CA LYS A 118 8.39 6.03 -14.68
C LYS A 118 8.21 6.51 -13.25
N SER A 119 9.29 6.90 -12.59
CA SER A 119 9.23 7.40 -11.22
C SER A 119 10.43 8.29 -10.89
N PRO A 120 10.28 9.39 -10.14
CA PRO A 120 11.43 10.20 -9.75
C PRO A 120 12.26 9.56 -8.63
N VAL A 121 11.61 8.82 -7.71
CA VAL A 121 12.28 8.08 -6.63
C VAL A 121 11.88 6.61 -6.67
N LEU A 122 12.87 5.73 -6.62
CA LEU A 122 12.70 4.28 -6.56
C LEU A 122 13.48 3.71 -5.38
N SER A 123 12.83 2.88 -4.58
CA SER A 123 13.45 2.10 -3.50
C SER A 123 13.11 0.63 -3.70
N MET A 124 14.12 -0.23 -3.64
CA MET A 124 13.97 -1.67 -3.79
C MET A 124 14.58 -2.36 -2.57
N GLU A 125 13.85 -3.31 -1.99
CA GLU A 125 14.38 -4.22 -0.98
C GLU A 125 15.09 -5.43 -1.58
N ASP A 126 15.83 -6.13 -0.72
CA ASP A 126 16.56 -7.35 -1.06
C ASP A 126 15.59 -8.47 -1.45
N GLY A 127 15.78 -9.06 -2.63
CA GLY A 127 14.93 -10.15 -3.14
C GLY A 127 13.81 -9.71 -4.08
N VAL A 128 13.79 -8.45 -4.52
CA VAL A 128 12.91 -7.98 -5.61
C VAL A 128 13.50 -8.36 -6.97
N LEU A 129 12.65 -8.84 -7.88
CA LEU A 129 13.01 -9.09 -9.27
C LEU A 129 12.38 -8.04 -10.18
N PHE A 130 13.21 -7.20 -10.79
CA PHE A 130 12.78 -6.18 -11.75
C PHE A 130 13.30 -6.50 -13.15
N ASN A 131 12.40 -6.56 -14.13
CA ASN A 131 12.72 -6.83 -15.53
C ASN A 131 12.00 -5.85 -16.46
N GLY A 132 12.74 -4.95 -17.09
CA GLY A 132 12.21 -4.03 -18.08
C GLY A 132 12.90 -2.67 -18.08
N ALA A 133 12.18 -1.65 -18.52
CA ALA A 133 12.72 -0.29 -18.64
C ALA A 133 12.37 0.54 -17.40
N LEU A 134 13.33 1.34 -16.92
CA LEU A 134 13.11 2.31 -15.86
C LEU A 134 13.55 3.68 -16.36
N GLU A 135 12.62 4.63 -16.39
CA GLU A 135 12.87 6.03 -16.71
C GLU A 135 12.66 6.88 -15.46
N MET A 136 13.71 7.53 -14.97
CA MET A 136 13.59 8.42 -13.80
C MET A 136 13.17 9.83 -14.23
N THR A 137 11.96 10.26 -13.86
CA THR A 137 11.35 11.50 -14.40
C THR A 137 11.77 12.79 -13.69
N GLN A 138 12.58 12.75 -12.64
CA GLN A 138 13.22 13.91 -12.03
C GLN A 138 14.37 13.42 -11.16
N GLY A 139 15.60 13.68 -11.62
CA GLY A 139 16.81 13.34 -10.90
C GLY A 139 17.08 14.31 -9.75
N ALA A 140 17.50 13.75 -8.62
CA ALA A 140 18.09 14.42 -7.46
C ALA A 140 17.12 15.23 -6.57
N HIS A 141 16.32 14.53 -5.77
CA HIS A 141 16.17 14.98 -4.38
C HIS A 141 17.51 14.70 -3.69
N GLU A 142 18.35 15.73 -3.57
CA GLU A 142 19.58 15.71 -2.78
C GLU A 142 19.22 15.27 -1.37
N ILE A 143 19.50 14.01 -1.05
CA ILE A 143 19.43 13.54 0.33
C ILE A 143 20.47 14.34 1.12
N HIS A 144 20.03 15.40 1.78
CA HIS A 144 20.80 16.10 2.80
C HIS A 144 20.94 15.13 3.98
N ARG A 145 21.75 14.09 3.80
CA ARG A 145 22.25 13.27 4.89
C ARG A 145 23.19 14.20 5.64
N ASP A 146 22.66 14.77 6.71
CA ASP A 146 23.43 15.32 7.82
C ASP A 146 24.37 14.22 8.33
N ILE A 147 25.50 14.05 7.65
CA ILE A 147 26.64 13.34 8.21
C ILE A 147 27.38 14.37 9.05
N SER A 148 26.83 14.73 10.21
CA SER A 148 27.62 15.39 11.24
C SER A 148 28.77 14.46 11.63
N PRO A 149 30.05 14.71 11.23
CA PRO A 149 31.14 13.89 11.71
C PRO A 149 31.32 14.21 13.19
N GLN A 150 31.03 13.26 14.07
CA GLN A 150 31.34 13.44 15.48
C GLN A 150 32.87 13.49 15.59
N PRO A 151 33.47 14.54 16.18
CA PRO A 151 34.91 14.56 16.36
C PRO A 151 35.28 13.42 17.30
N ILE A 152 36.09 12.48 16.82
CA ILE A 152 36.75 11.48 17.67
C ILE A 152 37.57 12.27 18.68
N GLY A 153 37.13 12.31 19.93
CA GLY A 153 37.81 13.03 20.99
C GLY A 153 39.25 12.55 21.10
N VAL A 154 40.20 13.42 20.76
CA VAL A 154 41.61 13.16 21.03
C VAL A 154 41.78 13.21 22.54
N LEU A 155 42.00 12.04 23.15
CA LEU A 155 42.32 11.92 24.57
C LEU A 155 43.65 12.64 24.81
N MET A 156 43.58 13.85 25.37
CA MET A 156 44.75 14.60 25.80
C MET A 156 45.41 13.81 26.96
N PRO A 157 46.70 13.45 26.87
CA PRO A 157 47.36 12.81 28.00
C PRO A 157 47.48 13.82 29.16
N PRO A 158 47.30 13.37 30.41
CA PRO A 158 47.35 14.27 31.56
C PRO A 158 48.75 14.87 31.70
N VAL A 159 48.83 16.21 31.69
CA VAL A 159 50.08 16.92 32.01
C VAL A 159 50.37 16.70 33.49
N LEU A 160 51.47 15.98 33.76
CA LEU A 160 52.02 15.80 35.09
C LEU A 160 52.47 17.16 35.62
N LYS A 161 51.69 17.73 36.54
CA LYS A 161 52.03 18.98 37.23
C LYS A 161 53.27 18.72 38.10
N ARG A 162 54.45 19.14 37.63
CA ARG A 162 55.66 19.13 38.47
C ARG A 162 55.45 20.11 39.62
N ALA A 163 55.30 19.57 40.83
CA ALA A 163 55.41 20.33 42.06
C ALA A 163 56.90 20.57 42.32
N ASN A 164 57.33 21.83 42.25
CA ASN A 164 58.66 22.23 42.69
C ASN A 164 58.52 22.86 44.08
N GLY A 165 59.28 22.33 45.03
CA GLY A 165 59.68 23.01 46.26
C GLY A 165 60.93 23.84 46.05
#